data_AF-A0A9E1V7I6-F1
#
_entry.id   AF-A0A9E1V7I6-F1
#
_cell.length_a   1.000
_cell.length_b   1.000
_cell.length_c   1.000
_cell.angle_alpha   90.00
_cell.angle_beta   90.00
_cell.angle_gamma   90.00
#
_symmetry.space_group_name_H-M   'P 1'
#
loop_
_entity.id
_entity.type
_entity.pdbx_description
1 polymer ?
#
loop_
_entity_poly.entity_id
_entity_poly.type
_entity_poly.pdbx_seq_one_letter_code
_entity_poly.pdbx_strand_id
1 'polypeptide(L)'
;MEPRPYGPFNYVPVNRRPKITWPGGARVALWVAPNIEYFALDEPLPGDAHERPGASAHTPMVREWGARDYGNRVGVFRIMEVLERYGIRATVS
;
A
#
# COMPACT_ATOMS: atom_id res chain seq x y z
N MET A 1 -13.85 6.24 18.69
CA MET A 1 -12.64 7.04 18.38
C MET A 1 -13.15 8.41 17.93
N GLU A 2 -12.95 9.46 18.72
CA GLU A 2 -13.51 10.79 18.41
C GLU A 2 -12.62 11.55 17.42
N PRO A 3 -13.15 12.07 16.30
CA PRO A 3 -12.40 12.90 15.37
C PRO A 3 -11.94 14.22 16.01
N ARG A 4 -10.68 14.62 15.80
CA ARG A 4 -10.12 15.91 16.23
C ARG A 4 -9.19 16.47 15.14
N PRO A 5 -8.92 17.80 15.10
CA PRO A 5 -8.06 18.41 14.08
C PRO A 5 -6.64 17.82 13.98
N TYR A 6 -6.12 17.28 15.09
CA TYR A 6 -4.79 16.65 15.16
C TYR A 6 -4.84 15.11 15.15
N GLY A 7 -5.97 14.55 14.72
CA GLY A 7 -6.22 13.11 14.74
C GLY A 7 -6.76 12.60 16.08
N PRO A 8 -7.12 11.32 16.14
CA PRO A 8 -7.85 10.75 17.27
C PRO A 8 -7.02 10.52 18.55
N PHE A 9 -5.71 10.78 18.49
CA PHE A 9 -4.77 10.49 19.56
C PHE A 9 -4.18 11.77 20.16
N ASN A 10 -4.00 11.80 21.48
CA ASN A 10 -3.32 12.92 22.14
C ASN A 10 -1.86 13.01 21.69
N TYR A 11 -1.35 14.23 21.54
CA TYR A 11 0.07 14.47 21.27
C TYR A 11 0.94 13.94 22.42
N VAL A 12 2.00 13.21 22.08
CA VAL A 12 3.03 12.77 23.01
C VAL A 12 4.40 13.10 22.40
N PRO A 13 5.21 13.98 23.03
CA PRO A 13 6.54 14.31 22.53
C PRO A 13 7.47 13.10 22.63
N VAL A 14 8.49 13.04 21.77
CA VAL A 14 9.38 11.86 21.63
C VAL A 14 10.02 11.41 22.94
N ASN A 15 10.41 12.37 23.79
CA ASN A 15 11.02 12.11 25.10
C ASN A 15 10.04 11.62 26.18
N ARG A 16 8.72 11.67 25.92
CA ARG A 16 7.68 11.14 26.81
C ARG A 16 6.94 9.95 26.21
N ARG A 17 7.32 9.50 25.01
CA ARG A 17 6.69 8.32 24.40
C ARG A 17 7.02 7.08 25.23
N PRO A 18 6.01 6.29 25.65
CA PRO A 18 6.27 5.01 26.29
C PRO A 18 7.16 4.13 25.42
N LYS A 19 8.05 3.37 26.05
CA LYS A 19 8.89 2.40 25.34
C LYS A 19 8.00 1.33 24.74
N ILE A 20 8.01 1.21 23.41
CA ILE A 20 7.32 0.13 22.72
C ILE A 20 8.09 -1.17 22.98
N THR A 21 7.37 -2.21 23.38
CA THR A 21 7.94 -3.55 23.58
C THR A 21 7.25 -4.49 22.59
N TRP A 22 8.04 -5.09 21.71
CA TRP A 22 7.54 -6.05 20.73
C TRP A 22 7.65 -7.48 21.25
N PRO A 23 6.83 -8.41 20.73
CA PRO A 23 6.95 -9.83 21.04
C PRO A 23 8.39 -10.33 20.87
N GLY A 24 8.84 -11.21 21.78
CA GLY A 24 10.19 -11.76 21.75
C GLY A 24 11.32 -10.75 21.99
N GLY A 25 11.01 -9.53 22.46
CA GLY A 25 12.03 -8.50 22.69
C GLY A 25 12.58 -7.87 21.40
N ALA A 26 11.87 -8.01 20.28
CA ALA A 26 12.27 -7.42 19.00
C ALA A 26 12.41 -5.89 19.12
N ARG A 27 13.36 -5.33 18.37
CA ARG A 27 13.65 -3.88 18.35
C ARG A 27 12.95 -3.15 17.21
N VAL A 28 12.50 -3.88 16.21
CA VAL A 28 11.86 -3.38 14.99
C VAL A 28 10.65 -4.27 14.69
N ALA A 29 9.53 -3.65 14.34
CA ALA A 29 8.40 -4.33 13.72
C ALA A 29 8.45 -4.05 12.22
N LEU A 30 8.34 -5.10 11.41
CA LEU A 30 8.18 -5.01 9.96
C LEU A 30 6.71 -5.29 9.63
N TRP A 31 6.09 -4.38 8.90
CA TRP A 31 4.75 -4.57 8.36
C TRP A 31 4.83 -4.59 6.84
N VAL A 32 4.45 -5.73 6.25
CA VAL A 32 4.39 -5.89 4.80
C VAL A 32 2.94 -5.74 4.37
N ALA A 33 2.66 -4.68 3.62
CA ALA A 33 1.31 -4.31 3.21
C ALA A 33 1.20 -4.10 1.69
N PRO A 34 1.11 -5.19 0.90
CA PRO A 34 0.89 -5.07 -0.53
C PRO A 34 -0.52 -4.56 -0.80
N ASN A 35 -0.65 -3.51 -1.59
CA ASN A 35 -1.93 -3.06 -2.12
C ASN A 35 -2.40 -4.00 -3.23
N ILE A 36 -3.70 -4.28 -3.25
CA ILE A 36 -4.36 -4.97 -4.36
C ILE A 36 -5.41 -4.01 -4.91
N GLU A 37 -5.11 -3.46 -6.07
CA GLU A 37 -5.93 -2.43 -6.72
C GLU A 37 -6.40 -2.93 -8.07
N TYR A 38 -7.63 -2.58 -8.44
CA TYR A 38 -8.20 -2.87 -9.75
C TYR A 38 -8.59 -1.57 -10.44
N PHE A 39 -8.34 -1.50 -11.75
CA PHE A 39 -8.64 -0.33 -12.55
C PHE A 39 -9.31 -0.74 -13.87
N ALA A 40 -10.36 -0.02 -14.24
CA ALA A 40 -11.04 -0.20 -15.51
C ALA A 40 -10.16 0.27 -16.68
N LEU A 41 -10.30 -0.39 -17.85
CA LEU A 41 -9.51 -0.06 -19.05
C LEU A 41 -10.08 1.13 -19.82
N ASP A 42 -11.39 1.34 -19.70
CA ASP A 42 -12.18 2.37 -20.37
C ASP A 42 -12.30 3.67 -19.56
N GLU A 43 -11.76 3.71 -18.34
CA GLU A 43 -11.68 4.90 -17.50
C GLU A 43 -10.25 5.45 -17.42
N PRO A 44 -10.07 6.79 -17.33
CA PRO A 44 -8.77 7.38 -17.07
C PRO A 44 -8.20 6.86 -15.73
N LEU A 45 -6.93 6.44 -15.72
CA LEU A 45 -6.29 6.04 -14.47
C LEU A 45 -6.01 7.27 -13.58
N PRO A 46 -6.08 7.15 -12.25
CA PRO A 46 -5.77 8.28 -11.36
C PRO A 46 -4.26 8.63 -11.32
N GLY A 47 -3.94 9.93 -11.41
CA GLY A 47 -2.62 10.51 -11.11
C GLY A 47 -2.21 11.70 -12.01
N ASP A 48 -1.71 12.79 -11.43
CA ASP A 48 -1.43 14.06 -12.14
C ASP A 48 0.08 14.37 -12.38
N ALA A 49 0.98 13.41 -12.23
CA ALA A 49 2.42 13.67 -12.32
C ALA A 49 3.12 12.82 -13.37
N HIS A 50 3.70 13.50 -14.38
CA HIS A 50 4.81 13.22 -15.30
C HIS A 50 4.95 11.84 -15.99
N GLU A 51 4.28 10.80 -15.53
CA GLU A 51 4.28 9.42 -16.04
C GLU A 51 2.90 8.75 -15.88
N ARG A 52 1.93 9.43 -15.25
CA ARG A 52 0.54 8.99 -15.06
C ARG A 52 -0.37 9.90 -15.87
N PRO A 53 -1.16 9.37 -16.81
CA PRO A 53 -2.11 10.19 -17.53
C PRO A 53 -3.19 10.65 -16.54
N GLY A 54 -3.40 11.96 -16.46
CA GLY A 54 -4.37 12.56 -15.55
C GLY A 54 -5.80 12.28 -15.95
N ALA A 55 -6.75 12.80 -15.17
CA ALA A 55 -8.19 12.57 -15.39
C ALA A 55 -8.73 13.01 -16.77
N SER A 56 -7.94 13.75 -17.56
CA SER A 56 -8.23 14.19 -18.94
C SER A 56 -7.60 13.29 -20.02
N ALA A 57 -6.94 12.20 -19.64
CA ALA A 57 -6.29 11.29 -20.57
C ALA A 57 -7.29 10.53 -21.43
N HIS A 58 -6.91 10.27 -22.68
CA HIS A 58 -7.73 9.48 -23.59
C HIS A 58 -7.59 8.00 -23.24
N THR A 59 -8.72 7.32 -23.12
CA THR A 59 -8.78 5.88 -22.90
C THR A 59 -8.85 5.14 -24.24
N PRO A 60 -8.30 3.91 -24.33
CA PRO A 60 -7.64 3.17 -23.27
C PRO A 60 -6.16 3.55 -23.07
N MET A 61 -5.74 3.59 -21.81
CA MET A 61 -4.35 3.84 -21.41
C MET A 61 -3.57 2.52 -21.31
N VAL A 62 -3.39 1.86 -22.47
CA VAL A 62 -2.94 0.45 -22.56
C VAL A 62 -1.63 0.18 -21.82
N ARG A 63 -0.64 1.07 -21.93
CA ARG A 63 0.68 0.89 -21.30
C ARG A 63 0.57 0.90 -19.77
N GLU A 64 -0.11 1.89 -19.23
CA GLU A 64 -0.27 2.10 -17.79
C GLU A 64 -1.20 1.07 -17.16
N TRP A 65 -2.27 0.71 -17.88
CA TRP A 65 -3.21 -0.31 -17.47
C TRP A 65 -2.55 -1.69 -17.49
N GLY A 66 -1.79 -2.03 -18.53
CA GLY A 66 -1.19 -3.37 -18.69
C GLY A 66 -0.25 -3.74 -17.54
N ALA A 67 0.51 -2.79 -17.01
CA ALA A 67 1.36 -3.02 -15.83
C ALA A 67 0.54 -3.34 -14.57
N ARG A 68 -0.63 -2.71 -14.39
CA ARG A 68 -1.54 -2.93 -13.26
C ARG A 68 -2.29 -4.25 -13.39
N ASP A 69 -2.77 -4.56 -14.59
CA ASP A 69 -3.41 -5.83 -14.89
C ASP A 69 -2.45 -7.01 -14.66
N TYR A 70 -1.19 -6.87 -15.09
CA TYR A 70 -0.14 -7.85 -14.76
C TYR A 70 0.02 -8.04 -13.25
N GLY A 71 -0.06 -6.97 -12.46
CA GLY A 71 -0.04 -7.04 -11.00
C GLY A 71 -1.08 -8.00 -10.43
N ASN A 72 -2.33 -7.88 -10.88
CA ASN A 72 -3.44 -8.73 -10.42
C ASN A 72 -3.42 -10.15 -11.00
N ARG A 73 -2.95 -10.30 -12.24
CA ARG A 73 -2.96 -11.60 -12.93
C ARG A 73 -1.74 -12.47 -12.63
N VAL A 74 -0.60 -11.87 -12.29
CA VAL A 74 0.67 -12.57 -12.13
C VAL A 74 1.47 -12.07 -10.91
N GLY A 75 1.60 -10.75 -10.76
CA GLY A 75 2.48 -10.14 -9.76
C GLY A 75 2.14 -10.54 -8.33
N VAL A 76 0.84 -10.49 -7.96
CA VAL A 76 0.36 -10.78 -6.61
C VAL A 76 0.69 -12.22 -6.19
N PHE A 77 0.54 -13.19 -7.09
CA PHE A 77 0.84 -14.59 -6.81
C PHE A 77 2.34 -14.82 -6.56
N ARG A 78 3.21 -14.17 -7.35
CA ARG A 78 4.67 -14.23 -7.12
C ARG A 78 5.07 -13.60 -5.78
N ILE A 79 4.40 -12.52 -5.37
CA ILE A 79 4.63 -11.91 -4.06
C ILE A 79 4.21 -12.88 -2.96
N MET A 80 3.04 -13.52 -3.08
CA MET A 80 2.57 -14.52 -2.12
C MET A 80 3.55 -15.70 -1.97
N GLU A 81 4.08 -16.23 -3.08
CA GLU A 81 5.09 -17.30 -3.06
C GLU A 81 6.36 -16.90 -2.29
N VAL A 82 6.82 -15.64 -2.43
CA VAL A 82 8.00 -15.15 -1.70
C VAL A 82 7.69 -14.98 -0.22
N LEU A 83 6.53 -14.44 0.12
CA LEU A 83 6.11 -14.27 1.52
C LEU A 83 5.99 -15.62 2.23
N GLU A 84 5.39 -16.60 1.57
CA GLU A 84 5.28 -17.98 2.06
C GLU A 84 6.66 -18.60 2.26
N ARG A 85 7.56 -18.49 1.25
CA ARG A 85 8.93 -19.01 1.33
C ARG A 85 9.69 -18.54 2.57
N TYR A 86 9.47 -17.30 2.99
CA TYR A 86 10.15 -16.71 4.15
C TYR A 86 9.28 -16.70 5.42
N GLY A 87 8.09 -17.31 5.41
CA GLY A 87 7.18 -17.35 6.56
C GLY A 87 6.70 -15.96 7.02
N ILE A 88 6.64 -14.99 6.10
CA ILE A 88 6.24 -13.61 6.39
C ILE A 88 4.73 -13.47 6.20
N ARG A 89 4.03 -13.03 7.26
CA ARG A 89 2.61 -12.68 7.16
C ARG A 89 2.46 -11.23 6.70
N ALA A 90 1.71 -11.04 5.62
CA ALA A 90 1.34 -9.72 5.10
C ALA A 90 -0.13 -9.39 5.39
N THR A 91 -0.50 -8.13 5.24
CA THR A 91 -1.88 -7.64 5.31
C THR A 91 -2.16 -6.79 4.09
N VAL A 92 -3.25 -7.07 3.36
CA VAL A 92 -3.62 -6.24 2.21
C VAL A 92 -4.11 -4.87 2.70
N SER A 93 -3.67 -3.80 2.03
CA SER A 93 -4.10 -2.42 2.28
C SER A 93 -5.05 -1.90 1.21
#